data_AF-A0A975C6P3-F1
#
_entry.id   AF-A0A975C6P3-F1
#
_cell.length_a   1.000
_cell.length_b   1.000
_cell.length_c   1.000
_cell.angle_alpha   90.00
_cell.angle_beta   90.00
_cell.angle_gamma   90.00
#
_symmetry.space_group_name_H-M   'P 1'
#
loop_
_entity.id
_entity.type
_entity.pdbx_description
1 polymer ?
#
loop_
_entity_poly.entity_id
_entity_poly.type
_entity_poly.pdbx_seq_one_letter_code
_entity_poly.pdbx_strand_id
1 'polypeptide(L)' 'MRIFKYSVPIALIVGWIAWYMLSKSFQDVPENSRVWITIGAAVFSGIIAYFLFPKSEDRNG' A
#
# COMPACT_ATOMS: atom_id res chain seq x y z
N MET A 1 -12.01 13.08 -8.70
CA MET A 1 -11.37 11.75 -8.52
C MET A 1 -11.18 11.47 -7.02
N ARG A 2 -12.15 10.84 -6.32
CA ARG A 2 -12.10 10.65 -4.84
C ARG A 2 -11.50 9.30 -4.39
N ILE A 3 -11.35 8.34 -5.30
CA ILE A 3 -10.69 7.02 -5.06
C ILE A 3 -9.23 7.14 -4.64
N PHE A 4 -8.48 8.12 -5.17
CA PHE A 4 -7.10 8.39 -4.74
C PHE A 4 -6.99 8.86 -3.29
N LYS A 5 -8.10 9.34 -2.69
CA LYS A 5 -8.09 9.91 -1.35
C LYS A 5 -7.84 8.85 -0.26
N TYR A 6 -8.18 7.58 -0.53
CA TYR A 6 -8.00 6.48 0.43
C TYR A 6 -6.90 5.50 0.00
N SER A 7 -6.78 5.18 -1.29
CA SER A 7 -5.75 4.24 -1.76
C SER A 7 -4.32 4.73 -1.56
N VAL A 8 -4.06 6.04 -1.70
CA VAL A 8 -2.70 6.60 -1.55
C VAL A 8 -2.21 6.53 -0.10
N PRO A 9 -2.98 6.99 0.92
CA PRO A 9 -2.59 6.81 2.32
C PRO A 9 -2.35 5.34 2.70
N ILE A 10 -3.20 4.43 2.22
CA ILE A 10 -3.08 2.99 2.50
C ILE A 10 -1.78 2.45 1.90
N ALA A 11 -1.49 2.77 0.64
CA ALA A 11 -0.27 2.32 -0.04
C ALA A 11 1.00 2.83 0.66
N LEU A 12 0.99 4.07 1.16
CA LEU A 12 2.12 4.63 1.92
C LEU A 12 2.33 3.91 3.26
N ILE A 13 1.26 3.64 4.00
CA ILE A 13 1.33 2.91 5.28
C ILE A 13 1.86 1.50 5.05
N VAL A 14 1.32 0.79 4.06
CA VAL A 14 1.76 -0.58 3.75
C VAL A 14 3.20 -0.60 3.26
N GLY A 15 3.60 0.34 2.39
CA GLY A 15 4.98 0.47 1.95
C GLY A 15 5.94 0.69 3.11
N TRP A 16 5.59 1.57 4.05
CA TRP A 16 6.42 1.83 5.22
C TRP A 16 6.53 0.60 6.13
N ILE A 17 5.42 -0.09 6.42
CA ILE A 17 5.42 -1.31 7.24
C ILE A 17 6.25 -2.41 6.56
N ALA A 18 6.08 -2.61 5.26
CA ALA A 18 6.85 -3.60 4.50
C ALA A 18 8.35 -3.29 4.58
N TRP A 19 8.75 -2.04 4.37
CA TRP A 19 10.16 -1.63 4.48
C TRP A 19 10.72 -1.82 5.89
N TYR A 20 9.94 -1.48 6.91
CA TYR A 20 10.33 -1.68 8.32
C TYR A 20 10.52 -3.17 8.65
N MET A 21 9.60 -4.03 8.23
CA MET A 21 9.73 -5.47 8.41
C MET A 21 10.93 -6.04 7.66
N LEU A 22 11.13 -5.63 6.41
CA LEU A 22 12.26 -6.12 5.61
C LEU A 22 13.62 -5.67 6.15
N SER A 23 13.72 -4.46 6.68
CA SER A 23 14.96 -3.94 7.27
C SER A 23 15.27 -4.51 8.65
N LYS A 24 14.24 -4.84 9.45
CA LYS A 24 14.41 -5.29 10.83
C LYS A 24 14.33 -6.81 11.01
N SER A 25 13.43 -7.46 10.29
CA SER A 25 13.10 -8.88 10.49
C SER A 25 13.59 -9.78 9.36
N PHE A 26 13.90 -9.23 8.17
CA PHE A 26 14.32 -10.01 7.00
C PHE A 26 15.62 -9.49 6.39
N GLN A 27 16.66 -9.41 7.23
CA GLN A 27 17.98 -8.90 6.83
C GLN A 27 18.72 -9.81 5.84
N ASP A 28 18.30 -11.06 5.68
CA ASP A 28 18.86 -12.00 4.71
C ASP A 28 18.39 -11.73 3.27
N VAL A 29 17.31 -10.95 3.10
CA VAL A 29 16.79 -10.61 1.78
C VAL A 29 17.69 -9.55 1.15
N PRO A 30 18.18 -9.72 -0.10
CA PRO A 30 18.96 -8.70 -0.79
C PRO A 30 18.21 -7.38 -0.94
N GLU A 31 18.91 -6.25 -0.85
CA GLU A 31 18.29 -4.91 -0.87
C GLU A 31 17.43 -4.66 -2.12
N ASN A 32 17.90 -5.07 -3.30
CA ASN A 32 17.11 -4.95 -4.53
C ASN A 32 15.77 -5.69 -4.42
N SER A 33 15.77 -6.90 -3.89
CA SER A 33 14.54 -7.67 -3.68
C SER A 33 13.64 -6.98 -2.66
N ARG A 34 14.20 -6.35 -1.63
CA ARG A 34 13.42 -5.60 -0.63
C ARG A 34 12.63 -4.46 -1.26
N VAL A 35 13.28 -3.69 -2.14
CA VAL A 35 12.63 -2.59 -2.86
C VAL A 35 11.45 -3.09 -3.70
N TRP A 36 11.64 -4.17 -4.46
CA TRP A 36 10.56 -4.76 -5.27
C TRP A 36 9.41 -5.31 -4.43
N ILE A 37 9.71 -5.93 -3.29
CA ILE A 37 8.69 -6.42 -2.35
C ILE A 37 7.90 -5.24 -1.77
N THR A 38 8.57 -4.17 -1.34
CA THR A 38 7.91 -2.97 -0.82
C THR A 38 7.02 -2.29 -1.85
N ILE A 39 7.49 -2.15 -3.09
CA ILE A 39 6.70 -1.60 -4.20
C ILE A 39 5.49 -2.50 -4.48
N GLY A 40 5.70 -3.81 -4.56
CA GLY A 40 4.63 -4.80 -4.78
C GLY A 40 3.58 -4.75 -3.67
N ALA A 41 3.99 -4.67 -2.40
CA ALA A 41 3.09 -4.56 -1.26
C ALA A 41 2.26 -3.26 -1.29
N ALA A 42 2.91 -2.12 -1.59
CA ALA A 42 2.24 -0.83 -1.70
C ALA A 42 1.20 -0.84 -2.83
N VAL A 43 1.56 -1.31 -4.03
CA VAL A 43 0.64 -1.39 -5.18
C VAL A 43 -0.51 -2.36 -4.91
N PHE A 44 -0.22 -3.56 -4.38
CA PHE A 44 -1.23 -4.57 -4.08
C PHE A 44 -2.24 -4.06 -3.04
N SER A 45 -1.78 -3.35 -2.01
CA SER A 45 -2.67 -2.72 -1.03
C SER A 45 -3.55 -1.62 -1.64
N GLY A 46 -3.02 -0.85 -2.59
CA GLY A 46 -3.79 0.15 -3.33
C GLY A 46 -4.90 -0.47 -4.18
N ILE A 47 -4.63 -1.63 -4.80
CA ILE A 47 -5.62 -2.43 -5.55
C ILE A 47 -6.70 -2.95 -4.61
N ILE A 48 -6.31 -3.53 -3.46
CA ILE A 48 -7.27 -3.98 -2.44
C ILE A 48 -8.14 -2.82 -1.95
N ALA A 49 -7.53 -1.67 -1.65
CA ALA A 49 -8.26 -0.49 -1.19
C ALA A 49 -9.27 0.01 -2.22
N TYR A 50 -8.92 -0.05 -3.51
CA TYR A 50 -9.84 0.32 -4.59
C TYR A 50 -11.07 -0.60 -4.64
N PHE A 51 -10.88 -1.90 -4.41
CA PHE A 51 -11.97 -2.88 -4.39
C PHE A 51 -12.78 -2.83 -3.09
N LEU A 52 -12.14 -2.54 -1.96
CA LEU A 52 -12.73 -2.52 -0.63
C LEU A 52 -13.50 -1.24 -0.31
N PHE A 53 -13.07 -0.11 -0.87
CA PHE A 53 -13.77 1.17 -0.80
C PHE A 53 -14.32 1.54 -2.19
N PRO A 54 -15.23 0.71 -2.76
CA PRO A 54 -15.90 1.07 -3.99
C PRO A 54 -16.74 2.30 -3.68
N LYS A 55 -16.60 3.33 -4.52
CA LYS A 55 -17.27 4.64 -4.54
C LYS A 55 -18.63 4.64 -3.83
N SER A 56 -18.64 4.61 -2.50
CA SER A 56 -19.86 4.72 -1.72
C SER A 56 -20.26 6.17 -1.81
N GLU A 57 -21.28 6.37 -2.64
CA GLU A 57 -22.19 7.50 -2.67
C GLU A 57 -21.64 8.80 -2.05
N ASP A 58 -21.34 9.75 -2.93
CA ASP A 58 -21.80 11.11 -2.69
C ASP A 58 -23.33 11.06 -2.52
N ARG A 59 -23.80 10.73 -1.32
CA ARG A 59 -25.15 11.07 -0.86
C ARG A 59 -25.04 12.27 0.06
N ASN A 60 -24.95 13.43 -0.60
CA ASN A 60 -25.26 14.80 -0.13
C ASN A 60 -24.30 15.38 0.94
N GLY A 61 -23.98 16.68 0.94
CA GLY A 61 -24.84 17.81 0.57
C GLY A 61 -25.59 18.26 1.81
#